data_AF-A0A2S5CNI3-F1
#
_entry.id   AF-A0A2S5CNI3-F1
#
_cell.length_a   1.000
_cell.length_b   1.000
_cell.length_c   1.000
_cell.angle_alpha   90.00
_cell.angle_beta   90.00
_cell.angle_gamma   90.00
#
_symmetry.space_group_name_H-M   'P 1'
#
loop_
_entity.id
_entity.type
_entity.pdbx_description
1 polymer ?
#
loop_
_entity_poly.entity_id
_entity_poly.type
_entity_poly.pdbx_seq_one_letter_code
_entity_poly.pdbx_strand_id
1 'polypeptide(L)' 'MQDLRFLSALTLYRKRCLSLGKAAELAGYNKLDFIDQLNNAQEPIFDYNATEMAEIFADVQKLP' A
#
# COMPACT_ATOMS: atom_id res chain seq x y z
N MET A 1 -17.98 7.00 10.95
CA MET A 1 -18.26 6.05 9.84
C MET A 1 -17.09 5.97 8.87
N GLN A 2 -16.56 7.09 8.36
CA GLN A 2 -15.36 7.10 7.48
C GLN A 2 -14.12 6.50 8.16
N ASP A 3 -13.87 6.79 9.44
CA ASP A 3 -12.70 6.27 10.15
C ASP A 3 -12.69 4.73 10.28
N LEU A 4 -13.87 4.11 10.47
CA LEU A 4 -13.97 2.66 10.53
C LEU A 4 -13.63 1.99 9.19
N ARG A 5 -14.03 2.62 8.07
CA ARG A 5 -13.72 2.12 6.73
C ARG A 5 -12.24 2.27 6.43
N PHE A 6 -11.64 3.41 6.78
CA PHE A 6 -10.20 3.62 6.65
C PHE A 6 -9.40 2.60 7.47
N LEU A 7 -9.70 2.44 8.77
CA LEU A 7 -8.99 1.48 9.62
C LEU A 7 -9.12 0.03 9.13
N SER A 8 -10.30 -0.35 8.62
CA SER A 8 -10.52 -1.67 8.04
C SER A 8 -9.70 -1.86 6.76
N ALA A 9 -9.74 -0.88 5.85
CA ALA A 9 -8.95 -0.90 4.62
C ALA A 9 -7.45 -0.94 4.89
N LEU A 10 -6.98 -0.12 5.84
CA LEU A 10 -5.58 -0.10 6.28
C LEU A 10 -5.15 -1.46 6.85
N THR A 11 -5.98 -2.07 7.69
CA THR A 11 -5.68 -3.40 8.25
C THR A 11 -5.56 -4.46 7.15
N LEU A 12 -6.47 -4.45 6.18
CA LEU A 12 -6.45 -5.40 5.07
C LEU A 12 -5.30 -5.14 4.09
N TYR A 13 -4.93 -3.87 3.89
CA TYR A 13 -3.78 -3.46 3.11
C TYR A 13 -2.46 -3.93 3.74
N ARG A 14 -2.25 -3.70 5.05
CA ARG A 14 -1.07 -4.18 5.80
C ARG A 14 -0.91 -5.70 5.75
N LYS A 15 -2.03 -6.44 5.80
CA LYS A 15 -2.03 -7.90 5.67
C LYS A 15 -1.83 -8.39 4.23
N ARG A 16 -1.59 -7.48 3.28
CA ARG A 16 -1.47 -7.75 1.83
C ARG A 16 -2.70 -8.46 1.24
N CYS A 17 -3.86 -8.35 1.90
CA CYS A 17 -5.13 -8.90 1.40
C CYS A 17 -5.77 -8.02 0.32
N LEU A 18 -5.56 -6.70 0.43
CA LEU A 18 -6.00 -5.73 -0.57
C LEU A 18 -4.78 -5.01 -1.15
N SER A 19 -4.80 -4.77 -2.46
CA SER A 19 -3.90 -3.82 -3.09
C SER A 19 -4.27 -2.40 -2.67
N LEU A 20 -3.32 -1.46 -2.82
CA LEU A 20 -3.52 -0.04 -2.53
C LEU A 20 -4.82 0.52 -3.16
N GLY A 21 -5.09 0.18 -4.42
CA GLY A 21 -6.29 0.64 -5.12
C GLY A 21 -7.59 0.08 -4.53
N LYS A 22 -7.62 -1.20 -4.15
CA LYS A 22 -8.81 -1.84 -3.55
C LYS A 22 -9.04 -1.36 -2.12
N ALA A 23 -7.97 -1.07 -1.37
CA ALA A 23 -8.06 -0.48 -0.05
C ALA A 23 -8.61 0.95 -0.12
N ALA A 24 -8.16 1.75 -1.09
CA ALA A 24 -8.71 3.09 -1.37
C ALA A 24 -10.22 3.03 -1.67
N GLU A 25 -10.64 2.12 -2.56
CA GLU A 25 -12.04 1.92 -2.91
C GLU A 25 -12.90 1.54 -1.68
N LEU A 26 -12.44 0.58 -0.86
CA LEU A 26 -13.12 0.16 0.37
C LEU A 26 -13.26 1.32 1.38
N ALA A 27 -12.24 2.16 1.46
CA ALA A 27 -12.24 3.32 2.35
C ALA A 27 -13.03 4.52 1.78
N GLY A 28 -13.47 4.46 0.52
CA GLY A 28 -14.21 5.53 -0.14
C GLY A 28 -13.32 6.69 -0.62
N TYR A 29 -12.05 6.41 -0.87
CA TYR A 29 -11.08 7.37 -1.38
C TYR A 29 -10.71 7.06 -2.83
N ASN A 30 -10.32 8.09 -3.57
CA ASN A 30 -9.51 7.85 -4.75
C ASN A 30 -8.10 7.37 -4.32
N LYS A 31 -7.30 6.90 -5.27
CA LYS A 31 -5.99 6.30 -4.95
C LYS A 31 -5.01 7.32 -4.32
N LEU A 32 -4.99 8.57 -4.79
CA LEU A 32 -4.09 9.60 -4.29
C LEU A 32 -4.50 10.04 -2.88
N ASP A 33 -5.79 10.27 -2.65
CA ASP A 33 -6.29 10.63 -1.31
C ASP A 33 -5.99 9.53 -0.28
N PHE A 34 -6.06 8.26 -0.69
CA PHE A 34 -5.71 7.15 0.20
C PHE A 34 -4.21 7.12 0.51
N ILE A 35 -3.35 7.42 -0.47
CA ILE A 35 -1.90 7.57 -0.25
C ILE A 35 -1.62 8.69 0.76
N ASP A 36 -2.32 9.82 0.64
CA ASP A 36 -2.16 10.93 1.59
C ASP A 36 -2.56 10.51 3.02
N GLN A 37 -3.64 9.71 3.16
CA GLN A 37 -4.04 9.16 4.46
C GLN A 37 -3.01 8.17 5.02
N LEU A 38 -2.39 7.33 4.18
CA LEU A 38 -1.29 6.46 4.61
C LEU A 38 -0.11 7.29 5.13
N ASN A 39 0.25 8.35 4.40
CA ASN A 39 1.35 9.24 4.79
C ASN A 39 1.06 9.93 6.13
N ASN A 40 -0.16 10.45 6.33
CA ASN A 40 -0.60 11.03 7.59
C ASN A 40 -0.58 10.02 8.76
N ALA A 41 -0.83 8.74 8.46
CA ALA A 41 -0.74 7.64 9.42
C ALA A 41 0.70 7.10 9.62
N GLN A 42 1.70 7.69 8.96
CA GLN A 42 3.10 7.22 8.91
C GLN A 42 3.25 5.78 8.39
N GLU A 43 2.36 5.39 7.48
CA GLU A 43 2.37 4.06 6.88
C GLU A 43 3.23 4.04 5.60
N PRO A 44 4.18 3.11 5.49
CA PRO A 44 4.94 2.94 4.26
C PRO A 44 4.02 2.48 3.12
N ILE A 45 4.01 3.25 2.04
CA ILE A 45 3.26 2.93 0.81
C ILE A 45 3.89 1.72 0.08
N PHE A 46 5.20 1.56 0.26
CA PHE A 46 5.98 0.47 -0.27
C PHE A 46 6.80 -0.13 0.87
N ASP A 47 6.30 -1.23 1.43
CA ASP A 47 6.99 -1.99 2.47
C ASP A 47 7.60 -3.26 1.86
N TYR A 48 8.67 -3.03 1.08
CA TYR A 48 9.46 -4.12 0.50
C TYR A 48 10.40 -4.66 1.57
N ASN A 49 10.33 -5.97 1.81
CA ASN A 49 11.33 -6.63 2.62
C ASN A 49 12.65 -6.80 1.83
N ALA A 50 13.71 -7.21 2.53
CA ALA A 50 15.03 -7.36 1.93
C ALA A 50 15.05 -8.33 0.73
N THR A 51 14.24 -9.40 0.77
CA THR A 51 14.12 -10.37 -0.32
C THR A 51 13.47 -9.74 -1.55
N GLU A 52 12.34 -9.04 -1.36
CA GLU A 52 11.64 -8.33 -2.45
C GLU A 52 12.53 -7.26 -3.10
N MET A 53 13.32 -6.54 -2.29
CA MET A 53 14.29 -5.57 -2.82
C MET A 53 15.41 -6.26 -3.61
N ALA A 54 15.92 -7.40 -3.15
CA ALA A 54 16.95 -8.14 -3.85
C ALA A 54 16.46 -8.65 -5.22
N GLU A 55 15.21 -9.11 -5.30
CA GLU A 55 14.58 -9.50 -6.56
C GLU A 55 14.48 -8.32 -7.53
N ILE A 56 14.00 -7.16 -7.06
CA ILE A 56 13.92 -5.93 -7.86
C ILE A 56 15.31 -5.56 -8.42
N PHE A 57 16.36 -5.58 -7.59
CA PHE A 57 17.72 -5.27 -8.04
C PHE A 57 18.27 -6.29 -9.04
N ALA A 58 17.98 -7.58 -8.85
CA ALA A 58 18.39 -8.62 -9.78
C ALA A 58 17.71 -8.47 -11.15
N ASP A 59 16.45 -8.04 -11.19
CA ASP A 59 15.73 -7.81 -12.43
C ASP A 59 16.22 -6.56 -13.17
N VAL A 60 16.59 -5.49 -12.44
CA VAL A 60 17.21 -4.30 -13.04
C VAL A 60 18.51 -4.64 -13.78
N GLN A 61 19.30 -5.59 -13.28
CA GLN A 61 20.54 -6.03 -13.94
C GLN A 61 20.31 -6.80 -15.26
N LYS A 62 19.08 -7.24 -15.53
CA LYS A 62 18.71 -7.95 -16.76
C LYS A 62 18.12 -7.02 -17.83
N LEU A 63 17.92 -5.74 -17.51
CA LEU A 63 17.46 -4.75 -18.49
C LEU A 63 18.54 -4.51 -19.55
N PRO A 64 18.17 -4.46 -20.84
CA PRO A 64 19.10 -4.26 -21.96
C PRO A 64 19.75 -2.87 -21.98
#